data_AF-A0A6I5CGM8-F1
#
_entry.id   AF-A0A6I5CGM8-F1
#
_cell.length_a   1.000
_cell.length_b   1.000
_cell.length_c   1.000
_cell.angle_alpha   90.00
_cell.angle_beta   90.00
_cell.angle_gamma   90.00
#
_symmetry.space_group_name_H-M   'P 1'
#
loop_
_entity.id
_entity.type
_entity.pdbx_description
1 polymer ?
#
loop_
_entity_poly.entity_id
_entity_poly.type
_entity_poly.pdbx_seq_one_letter_code
_entity_poly.pdbx_strand_id
1 'polypeptide(L)'
;MTRTDDIPVGGGKIFKEQRVVVTQPEKGQFRAFSAVCTHQGCTVASVENGTIACPCHGSMFHAADGSVAHGPASRPLAAKEIKVEGNSIRLV
;
A
#
# COMPACT_ATOMS: atom_id res chain seq x y z
N MET A 1 -1.90 2.44 -14.69
CA MET A 1 -0.44 2.55 -14.88
C MET A 1 0.01 3.83 -14.20
N THR A 2 1.12 3.80 -13.44
CA THR A 2 1.71 4.98 -12.79
C THR A 2 3.21 5.00 -13.05
N ARG A 3 3.89 6.11 -12.80
CA ARG A 3 5.36 6.18 -12.85
C ARG A 3 5.98 5.87 -11.51
N THR A 4 7.22 5.39 -11.52
CA THR A 4 8.04 5.20 -10.31
C THR A 4 8.21 6.51 -9.54
N ASP A 5 8.31 7.63 -10.27
CA ASP A 5 8.48 8.98 -9.70
C ASP A 5 7.24 9.48 -8.95
N ASP A 6 6.07 8.88 -9.19
CA ASP A 6 4.82 9.22 -8.50
C ASP A 6 4.74 8.62 -7.09
N ILE A 7 5.69 7.74 -6.73
CA ILE A 7 5.70 7.01 -5.47
C ILE A 7 7.02 7.35 -4.75
N PRO A 8 7.01 8.27 -3.77
CA PRO A 8 8.22 8.66 -3.06
C PRO A 8 8.73 7.54 -2.14
N VAL A 9 10.03 7.56 -1.83
CA VAL A 9 10.63 6.63 -0.86
C VAL A 9 10.00 6.87 0.52
N GLY A 10 9.63 5.78 1.20
CA GLY A 10 8.88 5.80 2.46
C GLY A 10 7.38 6.07 2.31
N GLY A 11 6.89 6.29 1.09
CA GLY A 11 5.50 6.63 0.79
C GLY A 11 4.80 5.61 -0.10
N GLY A 12 3.66 6.02 -0.65
CA GLY A 12 2.79 5.17 -1.45
C GLY A 12 1.69 5.92 -2.17
N LYS A 13 1.07 5.26 -3.14
CA LYS A 13 -0.06 5.76 -3.92
C LYS A 13 -1.21 4.76 -3.87
N ILE A 14 -2.41 5.25 -3.59
CA ILE A 14 -3.62 4.44 -3.47
C ILE A 14 -4.45 4.56 -4.75
N PHE A 15 -4.69 3.42 -5.38
CA PHE A 15 -5.50 3.24 -6.57
C PHE A 15 -6.88 2.73 -6.15
N LYS A 16 -7.78 3.68 -5.83
CA LYS A 16 -9.08 3.39 -5.19
C LYS A 16 -9.97 2.48 -6.03
N GLU A 17 -10.02 2.70 -7.34
CA GLU A 17 -10.84 1.94 -8.28
C GLU A 17 -10.40 0.46 -8.33
N GLN A 18 -9.09 0.22 -8.36
CA GLN A 18 -8.48 -1.10 -8.40
C GLN A 18 -8.37 -1.72 -7.00
N ARG A 19 -8.64 -0.94 -5.95
CA ARG A 19 -8.46 -1.31 -4.54
C ARG A 19 -7.05 -1.83 -4.27
N VAL A 20 -6.05 -1.12 -4.78
CA VAL A 20 -4.62 -1.43 -4.58
C VAL A 20 -3.90 -0.23 -4.00
N VAL A 21 -2.96 -0.46 -3.10
CA VAL A 21 -1.96 0.52 -2.67
C VAL A 21 -0.59 0.04 -3.12
N VAL A 22 0.17 0.91 -3.79
CA VAL A 22 1.57 0.65 -4.17
C VAL A 22 2.46 1.50 -3.29
N THR A 23 3.48 0.90 -2.67
CA THR A 23 4.40 1.56 -1.75
C THR A 23 5.84 1.48 -2.27
N GLN A 24 6.70 2.36 -1.78
CA GLN A 24 8.14 2.29 -1.99
C GLN A 24 8.88 2.39 -0.65
N PRO A 25 9.08 1.27 0.09
CA PRO A 25 9.75 1.29 1.39
C PRO A 25 11.20 1.77 1.30
N GLU A 26 11.91 1.32 0.27
CA GLU A 26 13.28 1.70 -0.05
C GLU A 26 13.37 2.11 -1.53
N LYS A 27 14.38 2.92 -1.89
CA LYS A 27 14.53 3.44 -3.24
C LYS A 27 14.57 2.32 -4.28
N GLY A 28 13.62 2.35 -5.22
CA GLY A 28 13.50 1.38 -6.31
C GLY A 28 12.82 0.05 -5.91
N GLN A 29 12.49 -0.14 -4.64
CA GLN A 29 11.74 -1.32 -4.19
C GLN A 29 10.26 -0.98 -4.12
N PHE A 30 9.47 -1.52 -5.05
CA PHE A 30 8.02 -1.32 -5.07
C PHE A 30 7.31 -2.56 -4.53
N ARG A 31 6.30 -2.33 -3.68
CA ARG A 31 5.40 -3.37 -3.18
C ARG A 31 3.97 -2.97 -3.49
N ALA A 32 3.07 -3.94 -3.60
CA ALA A 32 1.66 -3.66 -3.78
C ALA A 32 0.83 -4.56 -2.87
N PHE A 33 -0.24 -3.97 -2.32
CA PHE A 33 -1.15 -4.64 -1.41
C PHE A 33 -2.60 -4.25 -1.73
N SER A 34 -3.55 -5.03 -1.25
CA SER A 34 -4.95 -4.63 -1.20
C SER A 34 -5.09 -3.30 -0.45
N ALA A 35 -5.82 -2.35 -1.01
CA ALA A 35 -6.20 -1.12 -0.30
C ALA A 35 -7.40 -1.35 0.65
N VAL A 36 -7.92 -2.58 0.72
CA VAL A 36 -9.04 -2.94 1.61
C VAL A 36 -8.50 -3.34 2.97
N CYS A 37 -8.82 -2.55 3.99
CA CYS A 37 -8.48 -2.84 5.38
C CYS A 37 -9.11 -4.16 5.82
N THR A 38 -8.31 -5.04 6.42
CA THR A 38 -8.72 -6.37 6.87
C THR A 38 -9.58 -6.37 8.14
N HIS A 39 -9.78 -5.21 8.79
CA HIS A 39 -10.70 -5.08 9.91
C HIS A 39 -12.16 -5.21 9.46
N GLN A 40 -12.66 -4.23 8.69
CA GLN A 40 -14.07 -4.15 8.26
C GLN A 40 -14.22 -3.69 6.80
N GLY A 41 -13.16 -3.74 6.00
CA GLY A 41 -13.27 -3.50 4.56
C GLY A 41 -13.18 -2.04 4.09
N CYS A 42 -12.91 -1.08 4.98
CA CYS A 42 -12.65 0.30 4.58
C CYS A 42 -11.46 0.40 3.62
N THR A 43 -11.50 1.33 2.67
CA THR A 43 -10.31 1.66 1.87
C THR A 43 -9.31 2.42 2.76
N VAL A 44 -8.03 2.04 2.71
CA VAL A 44 -6.93 2.79 3.35
C VAL A 44 -6.78 4.18 2.71
N ALA A 45 -6.29 5.16 3.45
CA ALA A 45 -6.35 6.57 3.05
C ALA A 45 -4.98 7.23 2.83
N SER A 46 -3.92 6.79 3.52
CA SER A 46 -2.59 7.38 3.40
C SER A 46 -1.48 6.35 3.52
N VAL A 47 -0.30 6.71 3.00
CA VAL A 47 0.94 5.97 3.18
C VAL A 47 2.02 6.96 3.62
N GLU A 48 2.39 6.90 4.89
CA GLU A 48 3.29 7.86 5.52
C GLU A 48 4.19 7.12 6.53
N ASN A 49 5.44 7.57 6.65
CA ASN A 49 6.41 7.03 7.62
C ASN A 49 6.53 5.50 7.56
N GLY A 50 6.49 4.90 6.36
CA GLY A 50 6.57 3.46 6.18
C GLY A 50 5.33 2.68 6.63
N THR A 51 4.19 3.34 6.80
CA THR A 51 2.92 2.70 7.19
C THR A 51 1.77 3.10 6.27
N ILE A 52 0.82 2.18 6.08
CA ILE A 52 -0.43 2.36 5.36
C ILE A 52 -1.53 2.51 6.39
N ALA A 53 -2.25 3.64 6.41
CA ALA A 53 -3.23 3.94 7.46
C ALA A 53 -4.69 3.82 6.97
N CYS A 54 -5.53 3.20 7.79
CA CYS A 54 -6.97 3.13 7.61
C CYS A 54 -7.66 4.22 8.45
N PRO A 55 -8.48 5.10 7.84
CA PRO A 55 -9.07 6.24 8.55
C PRO A 55 -10.25 5.86 9.45
N CYS A 56 -10.84 4.68 9.27
CA CYS A 56 -12.09 4.33 9.93
C CYS A 56 -11.93 4.08 11.44
N HIS A 57 -10.89 3.32 11.82
CA HIS A 57 -10.69 2.86 13.20
C HIS A 57 -9.21 2.88 13.62
N GLY A 58 -8.35 3.50 12.81
CA GLY A 58 -6.93 3.66 13.14
C GLY A 58 -6.02 2.47 12.79
N SER A 59 -6.51 1.41 12.13
CA SER A 59 -5.62 0.30 11.73
C SER A 59 -4.48 0.77 10.84
N MET A 60 -3.28 0.30 11.11
CA MET A 60 -2.08 0.60 10.34
C MET A 60 -1.38 -0.67 9.93
N PHE A 61 -0.77 -0.64 8.75
CA PHE A 61 -0.03 -1.76 8.19
C PHE A 61 1.36 -1.31 7.76
N HIS A 62 2.38 -2.15 7.91
CA HIS A 62 3.72 -1.85 7.44
C HIS A 62 3.74 -1.78 5.90
N ALA A 63 4.25 -0.68 5.35
CA ALA A 63 4.34 -0.49 3.90
C ALA A 63 5.34 -1.45 3.23
N ALA A 64 6.23 -2.09 4.02
CA ALA A 64 7.24 -3.02 3.55
C ALA A 64 6.69 -4.40 3.18
N ASP A 65 5.72 -4.90 3.93
CA ASP A 65 5.22 -6.28 3.82
C ASP A 65 3.71 -6.43 4.02
N GLY A 66 2.98 -5.35 4.33
CA GLY A 66 1.55 -5.36 4.59
C GLY A 66 1.14 -5.94 5.94
N SER A 67 2.10 -6.30 6.81
CA SER A 67 1.83 -6.80 8.15
C SER A 67 1.16 -5.75 9.04
N VAL A 68 0.46 -6.20 10.08
CA VAL A 68 -0.26 -5.29 10.99
C VAL A 68 0.76 -4.52 11.85
N ALA A 69 0.75 -3.20 11.74
CA ALA A 69 1.52 -2.30 12.60
C ALA A 69 0.68 -1.82 13.80
N HIS A 70 -0.62 -1.61 13.59
CA HIS A 70 -1.56 -1.20 14.62
C HIS A 70 -2.97 -1.75 14.35
N GLY A 71 -3.64 -2.23 15.40
CA GLY A 71 -5.00 -2.76 15.34
C GLY A 71 -6.06 -1.67 15.08
N PRO A 72 -7.36 -2.01 15.03
CA PRO A 72 -7.98 -3.30 15.36
C PRO A 72 -7.83 -4.43 14.34
N ALA A 73 -7.34 -4.17 13.12
CA ALA A 73 -7.04 -5.23 12.17
C ALA A 73 -6.06 -6.26 12.79
N SER A 74 -6.32 -7.55 12.60
CA SER A 74 -5.47 -8.65 13.11
C SER A 74 -4.82 -9.48 12.00
N ARG A 75 -5.05 -9.10 10.73
CA ARG A 75 -4.55 -9.81 9.55
C ARG A 75 -3.82 -8.85 8.62
N PRO A 76 -2.74 -9.29 7.95
CA PRO A 76 -2.01 -8.46 7.01
C PRO A 76 -2.86 -8.10 5.80
N LEU A 77 -2.53 -6.99 5.12
CA LEU A 77 -3.06 -6.70 3.80
C LEU A 77 -2.60 -7.78 2.82
N ALA A 78 -3.50 -8.25 1.96
CA ALA A 78 -3.15 -9.21 0.93
C ALA A 78 -2.19 -8.59 -0.09
N ALA A 79 -1.09 -9.26 -0.41
CA ALA A 79 -0.17 -8.85 -1.46
C ALA A 79 -0.88 -8.80 -2.83
N LYS A 80 -0.43 -7.89 -3.69
CA LYS A 80 -0.87 -7.73 -5.07
C LYS A 80 0.33 -7.77 -6.01
N GLU A 81 0.12 -8.27 -7.21
CA GLU A 81 1.18 -8.34 -8.21
C GLU A 81 1.28 -7.02 -8.98
N ILE A 82 2.52 -6.60 -9.20
CA ILE A 82 2.87 -5.46 -10.04
C ILE A 82 4.04 -5.82 -10.94
N LYS A 83 4.07 -5.21 -12.11
CA LYS A 83 5.25 -5.20 -13.00
C LYS A 83 5.86 -3.81 -13.01
N VAL A 84 7.17 -3.77 -12.79
CA VAL A 84 7.99 -2.56 -12.91
C VAL A 84 8.87 -2.72 -14.15
N GLU A 85 8.70 -1.81 -15.12
CA GLU A 85 9.46 -1.80 -16.38
C GLU A 85 10.01 -0.39 -16.59
N GLY A 86 11.32 -0.23 -16.44
CA GLY A 86 11.95 1.09 -16.46
C GLY A 86 11.37 2.01 -15.38
N ASN A 87 10.70 3.08 -15.81
CA ASN A 87 10.05 4.06 -14.92
C ASN A 87 8.53 3.85 -14.80
N SER A 88 7.99 2.73 -15.27
CA SER A 88 6.56 2.45 -15.34
C SER A 88 6.15 1.31 -14.42
N ILE A 89 5.06 1.49 -13.69
CA ILE A 89 4.43 0.50 -12.81
C ILE A 89 3.05 0.15 -13.35
N ARG A 90 2.80 -1.15 -13.55
CA ARG A 90 1.50 -1.70 -13.96
C ARG A 90 1.02 -2.71 -12.92
N LEU A 91 -0.26 -2.60 -12.56
CA LEU A 91 -0.98 -3.65 -11.84
C LEU A 91 -1.19 -4.82 -12.80
N VAL A 92 -0.99 -6.04 -12.31
CA VAL A 92 -1.20 -7.29 -13.07
C VAL A 92 -2.58 -7.86 -12.76
#